data_AF-A0A1I8EE78-F1
#
_entry.id   AF-A0A1I8EE78-F1
#
_cell.length_a   1.000
_cell.length_b   1.000
_cell.length_c   1.000
_cell.angle_alpha   90.00
_cell.angle_beta   90.00
_cell.angle_gamma   90.00
#
_symmetry.space_group_name_H-M   'P 1'
#
loop_
_entity.id
_entity.type
_entity.pdbx_description
1 polymer ?
#
loop_
_entity_poly.entity_id
_entity_poly.type
_entity_poly.pdbx_seq_one_letter_code
_entity_poly.pdbx_strand_id
1 'polypeptide(L)'
;MQLLLSQSPYRDLIVPWKFFHAHDMDAMDLLPTIVQFFIFKPVLLVALSCKHLKTDEALSETKANSIALGLSRSTFYETYRALFWTDFDLTLFDMKDTDQATWQEIYHQKLTEYFAFKNVKGDMQPCSFAPIFGKSMSMAMYYNRLWAEMLALDIHDTFEKENDVCATGDRLKKAILFEGASQSQRELYRRFQGRDPSPDAMCDFYDPPQYHTSIAASNEDTTPYLDSDVQIDTERLEAK
;
A
#
# COMPACT_ATOMS: atom_id res chain seq x y z
N MET A 1 3.96 19.77 0.55
CA MET A 1 2.80 20.20 1.36
C MET A 1 3.07 20.10 2.85
N GLN A 2 3.44 18.93 3.39
CA GLN A 2 3.72 18.76 4.83
C GLN A 2 4.72 19.78 5.38
N LEU A 3 5.84 19.97 4.68
CA LEU A 3 6.85 20.99 5.04
C LEU A 3 6.30 22.42 5.09
N LEU A 4 5.42 22.77 4.15
CA LEU A 4 4.88 24.13 4.00
C LEU A 4 3.79 24.44 5.03
N LEU A 5 3.12 23.41 5.54
CA LEU A 5 2.01 23.54 6.47
C LEU A 5 2.44 23.36 7.94
N SER A 6 3.64 22.85 8.19
CA SER A 6 4.14 22.67 9.55
C SER A 6 4.20 24.00 10.31
N GLN A 7 3.67 24.01 11.53
CA GLN A 7 3.69 25.16 12.44
C GLN A 7 4.57 24.89 13.67
N SER A 8 5.48 23.92 13.56
CA SER A 8 6.32 23.54 14.68
C SER A 8 7.27 24.67 15.09
N PRO A 9 7.38 24.99 16.39
CA PRO A 9 8.26 26.06 16.87
C PRO A 9 9.75 25.73 16.74
N TYR A 10 10.10 24.45 16.61
CA TYR A 10 11.48 23.99 16.49
C TYR A 10 11.71 23.37 15.12
N ARG A 11 12.81 23.78 14.48
CA ARG A 11 13.20 23.30 13.14
C ARG A 11 13.30 21.78 13.08
N ASP A 12 13.85 21.17 14.12
CA ASP A 12 14.14 19.73 14.18
C ASP A 12 12.87 18.87 14.19
N LEU A 13 11.73 19.45 14.59
CA LEU A 13 10.43 18.79 14.66
C LEU A 13 9.58 19.00 13.39
N ILE A 14 10.12 19.70 12.39
CA ILE A 14 9.45 19.94 11.11
C ILE A 14 9.53 18.67 10.25
N VAL A 15 8.42 18.31 9.59
CA VAL A 15 8.31 17.12 8.73
C VAL A 15 8.14 17.55 7.27
N PRO A 16 8.84 16.93 6.28
CA PRO A 16 9.73 15.78 6.38
C PRO A 16 11.20 16.24 6.40
N TRP A 17 11.71 16.65 7.56
CA TRP A 17 13.08 17.10 7.64
C TRP A 17 14.03 15.93 7.94
N LYS A 18 14.56 15.34 6.85
CA LYS A 18 15.28 14.05 6.83
C LYS A 18 16.50 13.98 7.75
N PHE A 19 17.14 15.11 8.09
CA PHE A 19 18.39 15.10 8.86
C PHE A 19 18.22 14.73 10.34
N PHE A 20 17.04 14.98 10.93
CA PHE A 20 16.87 14.88 12.39
C PHE A 20 16.06 13.68 12.83
N HIS A 21 15.43 12.93 11.90
CA HIS A 21 14.65 11.72 12.18
C HIS A 21 13.68 11.85 13.37
N ALA A 22 13.15 13.06 13.61
CA ALA A 22 12.26 13.31 14.75
C ALA A 22 10.88 12.68 14.59
N HIS A 23 10.52 12.29 13.36
CA HIS A 23 9.23 11.71 13.00
C HIS A 23 9.36 10.19 12.93
N ASP A 24 8.35 9.46 13.43
CA ASP A 24 8.32 8.00 13.29
C ASP A 24 8.39 7.62 11.80
N MET A 25 9.27 6.68 11.50
CA MET A 25 9.68 6.39 10.12
C MET A 25 8.75 5.42 9.39
N ASP A 26 7.89 4.74 10.15
CA ASP A 26 6.86 3.81 9.69
C ASP A 26 5.70 4.54 8.97
N ALA A 27 5.36 5.77 9.38
CA ALA A 27 4.38 6.61 8.67
C ALA A 27 5.00 7.82 7.93
N MET A 28 6.31 7.78 7.64
CA MET A 28 7.01 8.85 6.93
C MET A 28 6.34 9.21 5.59
N ASP A 29 5.85 8.20 4.87
CA ASP A 29 5.23 8.35 3.55
C ASP A 29 3.70 8.48 3.61
N LEU A 30 3.10 8.70 4.79
CA LEU A 30 1.64 8.78 4.95
C LEU A 30 0.99 9.80 4.03
N LEU A 31 1.46 11.06 4.01
CA LEU A 31 0.85 12.09 3.17
C LEU A 31 0.99 11.80 1.66
N PRO A 32 2.20 11.44 1.13
CA PRO A 32 2.32 10.95 -0.23
C PRO A 32 1.33 9.82 -0.55
N THR A 33 1.17 8.84 0.34
CA THR A 33 0.28 7.70 0.14
C THR A 33 -1.19 8.12 0.12
N ILE A 34 -1.63 9.02 1.00
CA ILE A 34 -2.98 9.60 0.95
C ILE A 34 -3.24 10.26 -0.41
N VAL A 35 -2.30 11.07 -0.90
CA VAL A 35 -2.46 11.74 -2.20
C VAL A 35 -2.43 10.73 -3.35
N GLN A 36 -1.60 9.68 -3.26
CA GLN A 36 -1.57 8.60 -4.25
C GLN A 36 -2.94 7.94 -4.39
N PHE A 37 -3.66 7.71 -3.30
CA PHE A 37 -4.98 7.08 -3.34
C PHE A 37 -6.07 7.94 -4.00
N PHE A 38 -5.81 9.21 -4.30
CA PHE A 38 -6.79 10.07 -4.99
C PHE A 38 -7.10 9.57 -6.41
N ILE A 39 -6.13 8.96 -7.10
CA ILE A 39 -6.34 8.44 -8.47
C ILE A 39 -7.32 7.25 -8.52
N PHE A 40 -7.55 6.59 -7.37
CA PHE A 40 -8.47 5.46 -7.24
C PHE A 40 -9.90 5.93 -6.95
N LYS A 41 -10.12 7.23 -6.70
CA LYS A 41 -11.45 7.81 -6.54
C LYS A 41 -11.88 8.45 -7.86
N PRO A 42 -12.94 7.95 -8.53
CA PRO A 42 -13.33 8.42 -9.86
C PRO A 42 -13.54 9.93 -9.97
N VAL A 43 -14.20 10.53 -8.97
CA VAL A 43 -14.45 11.98 -8.92
C VAL A 43 -13.14 12.77 -8.88
N LEU A 44 -12.17 12.32 -8.07
CA LEU A 44 -10.86 12.97 -7.98
C LEU A 44 -10.02 12.71 -9.23
N LEU A 45 -10.09 11.53 -9.81
CA LEU A 45 -9.41 11.20 -11.07
C LEU A 45 -9.90 12.10 -12.21
N VAL A 46 -11.21 12.34 -12.33
CA VAL A 46 -11.78 13.29 -13.30
C VAL A 46 -11.25 14.70 -13.03
N ALA A 47 -11.22 15.15 -11.78
CA ALA A 47 -10.73 16.48 -11.42
C ALA A 47 -9.23 16.67 -11.68
N LEU A 48 -8.42 15.61 -11.54
CA LEU A 48 -6.98 15.61 -11.84
C LEU A 48 -6.70 15.46 -13.35
N SER A 49 -7.64 14.91 -14.11
CA SER A 49 -7.47 14.69 -15.54
C SER A 49 -7.56 15.98 -16.34
N CYS A 50 -6.71 16.11 -17.36
CA CYS A 50 -6.85 17.16 -18.36
C CYS A 50 -7.81 16.72 -19.48
N LYS A 51 -8.35 17.70 -20.20
CA LYS A 51 -9.11 17.43 -21.43
C LYS A 51 -8.24 16.73 -22.46
N HIS A 52 -8.86 15.87 -23.26
CA HIS A 52 -8.16 15.14 -24.29
C HIS A 52 -7.58 16.09 -25.35
N LEU A 53 -6.28 15.95 -25.64
CA LEU A 53 -5.52 16.89 -26.46
C LEU A 53 -6.13 17.14 -27.86
N LYS A 54 -6.77 16.14 -28.46
CA LYS A 54 -7.34 16.25 -29.83
C LYS A 54 -8.83 16.57 -29.85
N THR A 55 -9.60 16.04 -28.90
CA THR A 55 -11.07 16.15 -28.92
C THR A 55 -11.60 17.21 -27.95
N ASP A 56 -10.75 17.75 -27.08
CA ASP A 56 -11.11 18.68 -25.99
C ASP A 56 -12.17 18.14 -25.02
N GLU A 57 -12.45 16.83 -25.08
CA GLU A 57 -13.42 16.17 -24.20
C GLU A 57 -12.80 15.88 -22.83
N ALA A 58 -13.57 16.11 -21.77
CA ALA A 58 -13.21 15.71 -20.43
C ALA A 58 -13.35 14.18 -20.24
N LEU A 59 -12.61 13.62 -19.29
CA LEU A 59 -12.77 12.22 -18.90
C LEU A 59 -14.20 11.99 -18.38
N SER A 60 -14.94 11.07 -19.01
CA SER A 60 -16.28 10.73 -18.55
C SER A 60 -16.23 9.93 -17.25
N GLU A 61 -17.24 10.10 -16.40
CA GLU A 61 -17.36 9.41 -15.12
C GLU A 61 -17.34 7.88 -15.29
N THR A 62 -18.02 7.35 -16.31
CA THR A 62 -18.00 5.91 -16.61
C THR A 62 -16.59 5.38 -16.89
N LYS A 63 -15.79 6.13 -17.65
CA LYS A 63 -14.39 5.75 -17.95
C LYS A 63 -13.53 5.86 -16.70
N ALA A 64 -13.71 6.91 -15.90
CA ALA A 64 -13.00 7.09 -14.64
C ALA A 64 -13.29 5.94 -13.66
N ASN A 65 -14.56 5.50 -13.55
CA ASN A 65 -14.94 4.32 -12.75
C ASN A 65 -14.22 3.05 -13.23
N SER A 66 -14.21 2.79 -14.54
CA SER A 66 -13.51 1.64 -15.11
C SER A 66 -12.00 1.68 -14.85
N ILE A 67 -11.38 2.86 -14.95
CA ILE A 67 -9.95 3.04 -14.68
C ILE A 67 -9.65 2.79 -13.20
N ALA A 68 -10.42 3.40 -12.30
CA ALA A 68 -10.25 3.23 -10.86
C ALA A 68 -10.34 1.76 -10.43
N LEU A 69 -11.32 1.03 -10.96
CA LEU A 69 -11.48 -0.42 -10.73
C LEU A 69 -10.30 -1.24 -11.31
N GLY A 70 -9.83 -0.89 -12.51
CA GLY A 70 -8.67 -1.56 -13.11
C GLY A 70 -7.38 -1.34 -12.31
N LEU A 71 -7.20 -0.12 -11.79
CA LEU A 71 -6.07 0.24 -10.94
C LEU A 71 -6.13 -0.50 -9.60
N SER A 72 -7.25 -0.47 -8.89
CA SER A 72 -7.37 -1.14 -7.58
C SER A 72 -7.05 -2.63 -7.66
N ARG A 73 -7.54 -3.30 -8.72
CA ARG A 73 -7.22 -4.72 -8.98
C ARG A 73 -5.76 -4.97 -9.28
N SER A 74 -5.13 -4.08 -10.04
CA SER A 74 -3.71 -4.22 -10.41
C SER A 74 -2.78 -3.91 -9.23
N THR A 75 -3.17 -3.00 -8.34
CA THR A 75 -2.38 -2.62 -7.16
C THR A 75 -2.29 -3.75 -6.13
N PHE A 76 -3.29 -4.63 -6.03
CA PHE A 76 -3.27 -5.76 -5.10
C PHE A 76 -2.00 -6.61 -5.21
N TYR A 77 -1.54 -6.90 -6.43
CA TYR A 77 -0.32 -7.68 -6.64
C TYR A 77 0.92 -6.99 -6.07
N GLU A 78 1.02 -5.67 -6.21
CA GLU A 78 2.14 -4.90 -5.67
C GLU A 78 2.12 -4.82 -4.15
N THR A 79 0.93 -4.70 -3.54
CA THR A 79 0.76 -4.76 -2.08
C THR A 79 1.09 -6.15 -1.54
N TYR A 80 0.66 -7.21 -2.22
CA TYR A 80 1.00 -8.59 -1.86
C TYR A 80 2.51 -8.86 -1.97
N ARG A 81 3.16 -8.37 -3.03
CA ARG A 81 4.63 -8.37 -3.13
C ARG A 81 5.27 -7.57 -2.00
N ALA A 82 4.68 -6.46 -1.58
CA ALA A 82 5.21 -5.68 -0.46
C ALA A 82 5.13 -6.45 0.86
N LEU A 83 4.09 -7.28 1.07
CA LEU A 83 3.99 -8.21 2.19
C LEU A 83 5.11 -9.24 2.19
N PHE A 84 5.35 -9.89 1.06
CA PHE A 84 6.48 -10.81 0.89
C PHE A 84 7.82 -10.15 1.25
N TRP A 85 8.11 -8.97 0.69
CA TRP A 85 9.37 -8.27 0.95
C TRP A 85 9.48 -7.78 2.39
N THR A 86 8.35 -7.43 3.02
CA THR A 86 8.28 -7.03 4.42
C THR A 86 8.66 -8.20 5.33
N ASP A 87 8.08 -9.37 5.09
CA ASP A 87 8.37 -10.57 5.87
C ASP A 87 9.83 -11.03 5.67
N PHE A 88 10.33 -10.97 4.43
CA PHE A 88 11.75 -11.20 4.15
C PHE A 88 12.67 -10.23 4.91
N ASP A 89 12.38 -8.93 4.87
CA ASP A 89 13.16 -7.88 5.57
C ASP A 89 13.15 -8.13 7.08
N LEU A 90 11.97 -8.28 7.70
CA LEU A 90 11.85 -8.51 9.13
C LEU A 90 12.50 -9.82 9.57
N THR A 91 12.29 -10.91 8.82
CA THR A 91 12.94 -12.21 9.13
C THR A 91 14.46 -12.08 9.07
N LEU A 92 14.99 -11.37 8.07
CA LEU A 92 16.43 -11.19 7.90
C LEU A 92 17.07 -10.48 9.10
N PHE A 93 16.38 -9.48 9.66
CA PHE A 93 16.88 -8.66 10.77
C PHE A 93 16.44 -9.11 12.17
N ASP A 94 15.51 -10.06 12.30
CA ASP A 94 15.14 -10.70 13.58
C ASP A 94 16.06 -11.89 13.93
N MET A 95 16.81 -12.43 12.96
CA MET A 95 17.75 -13.52 13.20
C MET A 95 18.85 -13.16 14.21
N LYS A 96 18.95 -13.95 15.27
CA LYS A 96 19.94 -13.77 16.34
C LYS A 96 21.32 -14.31 16.00
N ASP A 97 21.39 -15.26 15.08
CA ASP A 97 22.62 -15.97 14.71
C ASP A 97 22.75 -15.99 13.19
N THR A 98 23.72 -15.23 12.69
CA THR A 98 23.93 -15.00 11.25
C THR A 98 24.46 -16.23 10.53
N ASP A 99 24.92 -17.25 11.25
CA ASP A 99 25.51 -18.45 10.67
C ASP A 99 24.46 -19.57 10.44
N GLN A 100 23.22 -19.39 10.90
CA GLN A 100 22.16 -20.41 10.82
C GLN A 100 21.55 -20.54 9.42
N ALA A 101 21.39 -19.41 8.72
CA ALA A 101 20.76 -19.38 7.40
C ALA A 101 21.35 -18.24 6.57
N THR A 102 21.57 -18.53 5.29
CA THR A 102 21.93 -17.51 4.32
C THR A 102 20.69 -16.73 3.89
N TRP A 103 20.86 -15.46 3.49
CA TRP A 103 19.77 -14.64 2.95
C TRP A 103 19.08 -15.31 1.73
N GLN A 104 19.81 -16.14 0.97
CA GLN A 104 19.28 -16.89 -0.17
C GLN A 104 18.28 -17.95 0.25
N GLU A 105 18.59 -18.69 1.32
CA GLU A 105 17.71 -19.72 1.87
C GLU A 105 16.41 -19.11 2.38
N ILE A 106 16.49 -17.99 3.12
CA ILE A 106 15.33 -17.26 3.62
C ILE A 106 14.49 -16.73 2.45
N TYR A 107 15.14 -16.14 1.45
CA TYR A 107 14.46 -15.64 0.25
C TYR A 107 13.70 -16.77 -0.46
N HIS A 108 14.33 -17.92 -0.70
CA HIS A 108 13.69 -19.06 -1.37
C HIS A 108 12.57 -19.70 -0.54
N GLN A 109 12.73 -19.75 0.79
CA GLN A 109 11.70 -20.22 1.70
C GLN A 109 10.46 -19.32 1.61
N LYS A 110 10.65 -18.01 1.78
CA LYS A 110 9.56 -17.03 1.69
C LYS A 110 8.95 -17.00 0.30
N LEU A 111 9.74 -17.15 -0.76
CA LEU A 111 9.22 -17.14 -2.12
C LEU A 111 8.24 -18.32 -2.35
N THR A 112 8.57 -19.49 -1.79
CA THR A 112 7.69 -20.68 -1.82
C THR A 112 6.44 -20.52 -0.95
N GLU A 113 6.53 -19.80 0.16
CA GLU A 113 5.40 -19.54 1.06
C GLU A 113 4.35 -18.59 0.43
N TYR A 114 4.82 -17.56 -0.28
CA TYR A 114 3.96 -16.51 -0.83
C TYR A 114 3.54 -16.75 -2.28
N PHE A 115 4.36 -17.42 -3.10
CA PHE A 115 4.09 -17.57 -4.53
C PHE A 115 4.04 -19.04 -4.92
N ALA A 116 2.94 -19.45 -5.57
CA ALA A 116 2.75 -20.81 -6.07
C ALA A 116 3.55 -21.11 -7.35
N PHE A 117 4.21 -20.10 -7.94
CA PHE A 117 4.95 -20.26 -9.18
C PHE A 117 6.32 -20.92 -8.95
N LYS A 118 6.81 -21.65 -9.95
CA LYS A 118 8.12 -22.31 -9.87
C LYS A 118 9.24 -21.27 -9.89
N ASN A 119 10.08 -21.31 -8.85
CA ASN A 119 11.25 -20.44 -8.72
C ASN A 119 12.29 -20.72 -9.82
N VAL A 120 12.83 -19.65 -10.40
CA VAL A 120 13.92 -19.74 -11.38
C VAL A 120 15.22 -20.07 -10.64
N LYS A 121 15.99 -21.04 -11.16
CA LYS A 121 17.29 -21.40 -10.60
C LYS A 121 18.25 -20.21 -10.72
N GLY A 122 18.85 -19.81 -9.60
CA GLY A 122 19.81 -18.70 -9.55
C GLY A 122 19.15 -17.33 -9.51
N ASP A 123 17.90 -17.22 -9.06
CA ASP A 123 17.28 -15.93 -8.78
C ASP A 123 18.02 -15.20 -7.64
N MET A 124 18.50 -14.00 -7.95
CA MET A 124 19.26 -13.13 -7.05
C MET A 124 18.57 -11.76 -6.90
N GLN A 125 17.23 -11.71 -7.03
CA GLN A 125 16.46 -10.47 -6.88
C GLN A 125 16.83 -9.65 -5.63
N PRO A 126 17.10 -10.23 -4.44
CA PRO A 126 17.54 -9.46 -3.27
C PRO A 126 18.81 -8.64 -3.51
N CYS A 127 19.75 -9.10 -4.33
CA CYS A 127 21.01 -8.39 -4.61
C CYS A 127 20.81 -7.07 -5.36
N SER A 128 19.70 -6.91 -6.09
CA SER A 128 19.34 -5.64 -6.77
C SER A 128 18.27 -4.85 -6.02
N PHE A 129 17.82 -5.35 -4.86
CA PHE A 129 16.72 -4.76 -4.11
C PHE A 129 17.18 -3.58 -3.24
N ALA A 130 17.35 -2.44 -3.90
CA ALA A 130 17.76 -1.18 -3.28
C ALA A 130 16.87 -0.69 -2.11
N PRO A 131 15.55 -0.96 -2.04
CA PRO A 131 14.74 -0.48 -0.93
C PRO A 131 15.20 -0.97 0.45
N ILE A 132 15.66 -2.22 0.58
CA ILE A 132 16.17 -2.76 1.85
C ILE A 132 17.67 -2.47 2.00
N PHE A 133 18.46 -2.75 0.95
CA PHE A 133 19.92 -2.79 1.04
C PHE A 133 20.62 -1.51 0.54
N GLY A 134 19.94 -0.68 -0.25
CA GLY A 134 20.55 0.47 -0.94
C GLY A 134 20.30 1.83 -0.27
N LYS A 135 19.40 1.90 0.71
CA LYS A 135 19.08 3.13 1.44
C LYS A 135 19.49 3.02 2.90
N SER A 136 20.20 4.03 3.38
CA SER A 136 20.49 4.18 4.82
C SER A 136 19.16 4.24 5.59
N MET A 137 19.05 3.44 6.66
CA MET A 137 17.88 3.37 7.54
C MET A 137 16.60 2.81 6.91
N SER A 138 16.70 1.89 5.95
CA SER A 138 15.54 1.15 5.41
C SER A 138 15.54 -0.35 5.77
N MET A 139 16.60 -0.82 6.44
CA MET A 139 16.73 -2.17 6.98
C MET A 139 15.71 -2.40 8.11
N ALA A 140 14.98 -3.51 8.08
CA ALA A 140 13.92 -3.86 9.03
C ALA A 140 12.74 -2.85 9.04
N MET A 141 12.55 -2.10 7.96
CA MET A 141 11.57 -1.00 7.88
C MET A 141 10.72 -1.05 6.61
N TYR A 142 10.86 -2.08 5.78
CA TYR A 142 10.09 -2.20 4.54
C TYR A 142 8.57 -2.33 4.79
N TYR A 143 8.16 -2.73 6.00
CA TYR A 143 6.77 -2.74 6.45
C TYR A 143 6.10 -1.36 6.42
N ASN A 144 6.88 -0.27 6.44
CA ASN A 144 6.37 1.10 6.42
C ASN A 144 5.45 1.38 5.21
N ARG A 145 5.64 0.68 4.09
CA ARG A 145 4.77 0.78 2.91
C ARG A 145 3.37 0.31 3.23
N LEU A 146 3.26 -0.90 3.82
CA LEU A 146 1.97 -1.47 4.22
C LEU A 146 1.32 -0.66 5.33
N TRP A 147 2.13 -0.17 6.28
CA TRP A 147 1.66 0.68 7.36
C TRP A 147 1.06 2.00 6.85
N ALA A 148 1.78 2.71 5.98
CA ALA A 148 1.31 3.96 5.39
C ALA A 148 0.07 3.74 4.50
N GLU A 149 0.01 2.62 3.78
CA GLU A 149 -1.12 2.23 2.94
C GLU A 149 -2.39 1.97 3.78
N MET A 150 -2.26 1.17 4.84
CA MET A 150 -3.32 0.93 5.81
C MET A 150 -3.87 2.25 6.38
N LEU A 151 -2.99 3.12 6.88
CA LEU A 151 -3.38 4.40 7.44
C LEU A 151 -4.07 5.32 6.42
N ALA A 152 -3.58 5.34 5.17
CA ALA A 152 -4.15 6.17 4.11
C ALA A 152 -5.55 5.71 3.71
N LEU A 153 -5.77 4.39 3.57
CA LEU A 153 -7.08 3.81 3.28
C LEU A 153 -8.06 4.04 4.43
N ASP A 154 -7.61 3.90 5.68
CA ASP A 154 -8.42 4.19 6.86
C ASP A 154 -8.83 5.68 6.94
N ILE A 155 -7.92 6.61 6.60
CA ILE A 155 -8.25 8.03 6.48
C ILE A 155 -9.29 8.24 5.36
N HIS A 156 -9.10 7.61 4.20
CA HIS A 156 -10.01 7.74 3.06
C HIS A 156 -11.42 7.23 3.33
N ASP A 157 -11.56 6.16 4.09
CA ASP A 157 -12.83 5.62 4.57
C ASP A 157 -13.57 6.63 5.46
N THR A 158 -12.86 7.33 6.35
CA THR A 158 -13.45 8.41 7.17
C THR A 158 -13.98 9.56 6.31
N PHE A 159 -13.25 9.97 5.25
CA PHE A 159 -13.74 10.99 4.31
C PHE A 159 -15.04 10.57 3.60
N GLU A 160 -15.20 9.27 3.33
CA GLU A 160 -16.43 8.74 2.71
C GLU A 160 -17.59 8.63 3.69
N LYS A 161 -17.33 8.23 4.94
CA LYS A 161 -18.35 8.07 5.98
C LYS A 161 -18.90 9.39 6.51
N GLU A 162 -18.03 10.39 6.72
CA GLU A 162 -18.45 11.68 7.28
C GLU A 162 -19.11 12.60 6.23
N ASN A 163 -18.78 12.43 4.95
CA ASN A 163 -19.31 13.21 3.82
C ASN A 163 -19.20 14.75 3.98
N ASP A 164 -18.36 15.24 4.89
CA ASP A 164 -17.96 16.64 5.04
C ASP A 164 -16.45 16.77 4.79
N VAL A 165 -16.10 16.92 3.51
CA VAL A 165 -14.71 16.94 3.05
C VAL A 165 -13.94 18.13 3.63
N CYS A 166 -14.58 19.29 3.77
CA CYS A 166 -13.94 20.51 4.25
C CYS A 166 -13.61 20.38 5.74
N ALA A 167 -14.57 19.97 6.58
CA ALA A 167 -14.34 19.81 8.01
C ALA A 167 -13.35 18.69 8.31
N THR A 168 -13.45 17.55 7.61
CA THR A 168 -12.53 16.42 7.75
C THR A 168 -11.12 16.81 7.31
N GLY A 169 -10.99 17.53 6.20
CA GLY A 169 -9.71 18.05 5.70
C GLY A 169 -9.04 19.03 6.67
N ASP A 170 -9.82 19.95 7.25
CA ASP A 170 -9.32 20.88 8.27
C ASP A 170 -8.88 20.15 9.55
N ARG A 171 -9.60 19.09 9.94
CA ARG A 171 -9.23 18.24 11.08
C ARG A 171 -7.92 17.50 10.81
N LEU A 172 -7.78 16.88 9.63
CA LEU A 172 -6.55 16.20 9.21
C LEU A 172 -5.35 17.16 9.19
N LYS A 173 -5.56 18.35 8.63
CA LYS A 173 -4.54 19.40 8.55
C LYS A 173 -4.05 19.84 9.93
N LYS A 174 -4.97 20.10 10.86
CA LYS A 174 -4.64 20.53 12.23
C LYS A 174 -3.99 19.42 13.05
N ALA A 175 -4.48 18.18 12.92
CA ALA A 175 -4.02 17.07 13.75
C ALA A 175 -2.66 16.51 13.28
N ILE A 176 -2.44 16.37 11.96
CA ILE A 176 -1.24 15.69 11.43
C ILE A 176 -0.27 16.68 10.79
N LEU A 177 -0.74 17.57 9.92
CA LEU A 177 0.16 18.41 9.10
C LEU A 177 0.78 19.58 9.86
N PHE A 178 0.02 20.20 10.78
CA PHE A 178 0.49 21.36 11.55
C PHE A 178 1.47 20.99 12.65
N GLU A 179 1.16 19.92 13.38
CA GLU A 179 1.94 19.44 14.54
C GLU A 179 3.32 18.90 14.13
N GLY A 180 3.46 18.31 12.92
CA GLY A 180 4.71 17.70 12.49
C GLY A 180 5.10 16.55 13.42
N ALA A 181 6.30 16.60 13.99
CA ALA A 181 6.80 15.62 14.94
C ALA A 181 6.75 16.11 16.41
N SER A 182 5.85 17.04 16.73
CA SER A 182 5.71 17.59 18.10
C SER A 182 5.22 16.57 19.14
N GLN A 183 4.48 15.57 18.70
CA GLN A 183 3.87 14.50 19.53
C GLN A 183 4.02 13.16 18.81
N SER A 184 3.76 12.06 19.52
CA SER A 184 3.78 10.74 18.90
C SER A 184 2.72 10.64 17.79
N GLN A 185 3.06 10.02 16.66
CA GLN A 185 2.11 9.93 15.55
C GLN A 185 0.83 9.20 15.92
N ARG A 186 0.92 8.20 16.81
CA ARG A 186 -0.25 7.48 17.31
C ARG A 186 -1.25 8.43 17.98
N GLU A 187 -0.78 9.37 18.80
CA GLU A 187 -1.65 10.34 19.46
C GLU A 187 -2.23 11.35 18.47
N LEU A 188 -1.44 11.81 17.50
CA LEU A 188 -1.92 12.70 16.44
C LEU A 188 -2.97 12.01 15.57
N TYR A 189 -2.76 10.73 15.23
CA TYR A 189 -3.71 9.92 14.48
C TYR A 189 -5.00 9.70 15.27
N ARG A 190 -4.92 9.35 16.55
CA ARG A 190 -6.09 9.25 17.45
C ARG A 190 -6.84 10.57 17.58
N ARG A 191 -6.15 11.70 17.59
CA ARG A 191 -6.79 13.02 17.60
C ARG A 191 -7.58 13.28 16.31
N PHE A 192 -7.11 12.77 15.18
CA PHE A 192 -7.81 12.88 13.89
C PHE A 192 -8.98 11.90 13.78
N GLN A 193 -8.75 10.60 14.05
CA GLN A 193 -9.74 9.53 13.86
C GLN A 193 -10.67 9.29 15.06
N GLY A 194 -10.28 9.72 16.26
CA GLY A 194 -10.96 9.36 17.51
C GLY A 194 -10.74 7.92 17.98
N ARG A 195 -9.99 7.10 17.22
CA ARG A 195 -9.68 5.69 17.52
C ARG A 195 -8.26 5.32 17.07
N ASP A 196 -7.82 4.13 17.46
CA ASP A 196 -6.61 3.51 16.89
C ASP A 196 -6.84 3.14 15.40
N PRO A 197 -5.75 3.05 14.60
CA PRO A 197 -5.84 2.65 13.20
C PRO A 197 -6.35 1.21 13.05
N SER A 198 -7.10 0.95 11.98
CA SER A 198 -7.62 -0.38 11.66
C SER A 198 -7.24 -0.83 10.24
N PRO A 199 -6.92 -2.12 10.02
CA PRO A 199 -6.69 -2.66 8.68
C PRO A 199 -7.97 -2.90 7.88
N ASP A 200 -9.15 -2.80 8.50
CA ASP A 200 -10.44 -3.15 7.86
C ASP A 200 -10.64 -2.41 6.53
N ALA A 201 -10.35 -1.11 6.47
CA ALA A 201 -10.49 -0.31 5.24
C ALA A 201 -9.55 -0.79 4.12
N MET A 202 -8.37 -1.30 4.47
CA MET A 202 -7.43 -1.88 3.51
C MET A 202 -7.92 -3.24 3.01
N CYS A 203 -8.46 -4.08 3.90
CA CYS A 203 -9.08 -5.34 3.52
C CYS A 203 -10.29 -5.12 2.60
N ASP A 204 -11.19 -4.21 2.96
CA ASP A 204 -12.37 -3.87 2.16
C ASP A 204 -12.00 -3.29 0.78
N PHE A 205 -10.90 -2.54 0.69
CA PHE A 205 -10.41 -1.99 -0.58
C PHE A 205 -9.97 -3.08 -1.57
N TYR A 206 -9.29 -4.12 -1.08
CA TYR A 206 -8.78 -5.22 -1.91
C TYR A 206 -9.76 -6.37 -2.11
N ASP A 207 -10.60 -6.62 -1.10
CA ASP A 207 -11.65 -7.63 -1.12
C ASP A 207 -13.01 -7.05 -0.70
N PRO A 208 -13.68 -6.29 -1.59
CA PRO A 208 -14.94 -5.64 -1.25
C PRO A 208 -16.03 -6.66 -0.85
N PRO A 209 -16.78 -6.45 0.26
CA PRO A 209 -17.81 -7.37 0.75
C PRO A 209 -18.91 -7.72 -0.28
N GLN A 210 -19.12 -6.83 -1.26
CA GLN A 210 -20.05 -7.03 -2.36
C GLN A 210 -19.67 -8.24 -3.24
N TYR A 211 -18.39 -8.59 -3.33
CA TYR A 211 -17.95 -9.79 -4.05
C TYR A 211 -18.47 -11.07 -3.40
N HIS A 212 -18.35 -11.19 -2.08
CA HIS A 212 -18.91 -12.33 -1.32
C HIS A 212 -20.42 -12.42 -1.44
N THR A 213 -21.10 -11.27 -1.47
CA THR A 213 -22.57 -11.22 -1.65
C THR A 213 -22.97 -11.64 -3.08
N SER A 214 -22.20 -11.25 -4.09
CA SER A 214 -22.44 -11.63 -5.48
C SER A 214 -22.16 -13.11 -5.76
N ILE A 215 -21.14 -13.68 -5.10
CA ILE A 215 -20.79 -15.12 -5.17
C ILE A 215 -21.83 -15.95 -4.40
N ALA A 216 -22.24 -15.51 -3.21
CA ALA A 216 -23.30 -16.18 -2.46
C ALA A 216 -24.66 -16.11 -3.18
N ALA A 217 -24.91 -15.05 -3.97
CA ALA A 217 -26.12 -14.91 -4.78
C ALA A 217 -26.05 -15.67 -6.12
N SER A 218 -24.85 -16.02 -6.62
CA SER A 218 -24.70 -16.71 -7.91
C SER A 218 -24.93 -18.22 -7.83
N ASN A 219 -25.05 -18.83 -6.64
CA ASN A 219 -25.21 -20.29 -6.45
C ASN A 219 -24.21 -21.12 -7.28
N GLU A 220 -23.04 -20.56 -7.61
CA GLU A 220 -21.97 -21.33 -8.23
C GLU A 220 -21.18 -22.01 -7.12
N ASP A 221 -21.22 -23.34 -7.08
CA ASP A 221 -20.29 -24.16 -6.31
C ASP A 221 -18.87 -23.93 -6.86
N THR A 222 -18.24 -22.83 -6.48
CA THR A 222 -16.84 -22.59 -6.78
C THR A 222 -16.02 -23.13 -5.63
N THR A 223 -15.64 -24.41 -5.74
CA THR A 223 -14.32 -24.81 -5.24
C THR A 223 -13.31 -23.78 -5.75
N PRO A 224 -12.46 -23.19 -4.88
CA PRO A 224 -11.43 -22.28 -5.33
C PRO A 224 -10.60 -23.01 -6.41
N TYR A 225 -10.27 -22.29 -7.49
CA TYR A 225 -9.55 -22.79 -8.67
C TYR A 225 -8.11 -23.24 -8.32
N LEU A 226 -8.00 -24.28 -7.52
CA LEU A 226 -6.79 -24.94 -7.05
C LEU A 226 -7.03 -26.46 -6.92
N ASP A 227 -7.91 -27.04 -7.74
CA ASP A 227 -7.85 -28.49 -8.01
C ASP A 227 -6.83 -28.71 -9.12
N SER A 228 -5.63 -29.11 -8.73
CA SER A 228 -4.48 -29.43 -9.60
C SER A 228 -4.64 -30.74 -10.37
N ASP A 229 -5.86 -31.16 -10.70
CA ASP A 229 -6.16 -32.46 -11.33
C ASP A 229 -6.75 -32.32 -12.74
N VAL A 230 -6.30 -31.31 -13.49
CA VAL A 230 -6.43 -31.33 -14.96
C VAL A 230 -5.09 -31.76 -15.54
N GLN A 231 -5.05 -32.99 -16.08
CA GLN A 231 -3.97 -33.42 -16.97
C GLN A 231 -3.84 -32.40 -18.11
N ILE A 232 -2.85 -31.51 -18.01
CA ILE A 232 -2.50 -30.59 -19.08
C ILE A 232 -1.86 -31.43 -20.19
N ASP A 233 -2.56 -31.53 -21.31
CA ASP A 233 -2.12 -32.20 -22.52
C ASP A 233 -0.85 -31.51 -23.05
N THR A 234 0.30 -32.15 -22.90
CA THR A 234 1.65 -31.56 -23.12
C THR A 234 2.03 -31.38 -24.59
N GLU A 235 1.13 -31.53 -25.55
CA GLU A 235 1.52 -31.65 -26.96
C GLU A 235 1.48 -30.39 -27.82
N ARG A 236 1.18 -29.18 -27.29
CA ARG A 236 1.18 -27.97 -28.14
C ARG A 236 1.67 -26.70 -27.48
N LEU A 237 2.95 -26.66 -27.11
CA LEU A 237 3.71 -25.41 -27.00
C LEU A 237 5.14 -25.61 -27.52
N GLU A 238 5.27 -25.99 -28.79
CA GLU A 238 6.52 -25.75 -29.54
C GLU A 238 6.38 -24.42 -30.28
N ALA A 239 7.09 -23.41 -29.78
CA ALA A 239 7.19 -22.09 -30.40
C ALA A 239 8.07 -22.16 -31.66
N LYS A 240 7.58 -21.56 -32.75
CA LYS A 240 8.40 -21.14 -33.90
C LYS A 240 9.08 -19.81 -33.61
#